data_AF-A0A9D2UDD7-F1
#
_entry.id   AF-A0A9D2UDD7-F1
#
_cell.length_a   1.000
_cell.length_b   1.000
_cell.length_c   1.000
_cell.angle_alpha   90.00
_cell.angle_beta   90.00
_cell.angle_gamma   90.00
#
_symmetry.space_group_name_H-M   'P 1'
#
loop_
_entity.id
_entity.type
_entity.pdbx_description
1 polymer ?
#
loop_
_entity_poly.entity_id
_entity_poly.type
_entity_poly.pdbx_seq_one_letter_code
_entity_poly.pdbx_strand_id
1 'polypeptide(L)'
;GEQFQAAWTTFYWGWWISWSPFVGMFIARVSKGRSVREFVIGVLLVPALTSFFWFSVLGGTALHQELFGTGTSLVGEDGSVSAENALFQMFHNLPGGVILTAGAVLLITVFFVTSADSGALVLGMLSTNGSPEPKTWIRVFWVLVAAATAISLVVIGGSESLSAIQTVAILTALPFSIVIVLMCISLYKALSVEHRLFVRAQRRNARHEIEASLAEQIDDRVNELVAEGVEERVTAAVGEHLDEHLDGQLEAALEEAVDKAVEAKVEEAVEKAVDEVALQVDANTAAIEQIRAVTGSIPVVKPQDVKQTPWNK
;
A
#
# COMPACT_ATOMS: atom_id res chain seq x y z
N GLY A 1 -5.93 -4.65 41.32
CA GLY A 1 -5.06 -4.15 40.25
C GLY A 1 -4.82 -5.23 39.22
N GLU A 2 -4.00 -6.22 39.55
CA GLU A 2 -3.60 -7.30 38.62
C GLU A 2 -4.77 -8.15 38.11
N GLN A 3 -5.68 -8.57 38.98
CA GLN A 3 -6.88 -9.32 38.58
C GLN A 3 -7.75 -8.55 37.55
N PHE A 4 -7.90 -7.25 37.74
CA PHE A 4 -8.64 -6.39 36.79
C PHE A 4 -7.93 -6.31 35.44
N GLN A 5 -6.60 -6.15 35.43
CA GLN A 5 -5.82 -6.14 34.20
C GLN A 5 -5.91 -7.47 33.46
N ALA A 6 -5.81 -8.60 34.16
CA ALA A 6 -5.92 -9.92 33.57
C ALA A 6 -7.32 -10.17 32.95
N ALA A 7 -8.38 -9.85 33.68
CA ALA A 7 -9.77 -10.09 33.25
C ALA A 7 -10.21 -9.19 32.08
N TRP A 8 -9.67 -7.97 31.97
CA TRP A 8 -10.10 -7.00 30.98
C TRP A 8 -9.01 -6.64 29.98
N THR A 9 -7.95 -5.96 30.43
CA THR A 9 -6.94 -5.38 29.53
C THR A 9 -6.17 -6.45 28.78
N THR A 10 -5.60 -7.42 29.51
CA THR A 10 -4.83 -8.53 28.94
C THR A 10 -5.70 -9.43 28.08
N PHE A 11 -6.94 -9.70 28.51
CA PHE A 11 -7.90 -10.43 27.71
C PHE A 11 -8.19 -9.74 26.37
N TYR A 12 -8.54 -8.45 26.37
CA TYR A 12 -8.82 -7.74 25.12
C TYR A 12 -7.59 -7.67 24.21
N TRP A 13 -6.39 -7.40 24.76
CA TRP A 13 -5.15 -7.49 23.97
C TRP A 13 -4.97 -8.87 23.34
N GLY A 14 -5.17 -9.93 24.12
CA GLY A 14 -5.10 -11.31 23.64
C GLY A 14 -6.10 -11.57 22.52
N TRP A 15 -7.36 -11.20 22.74
CA TRP A 15 -8.42 -11.32 21.74
C TRP A 15 -8.07 -10.58 20.45
N TRP A 16 -7.72 -9.29 20.52
CA TRP A 16 -7.40 -8.51 19.31
C TRP A 16 -6.21 -9.06 18.54
N ILE A 17 -5.17 -9.54 19.24
CA ILE A 17 -4.00 -10.20 18.64
C ILE A 17 -4.41 -11.48 17.93
N SER A 18 -5.22 -12.34 18.57
CA SER A 18 -5.68 -13.60 17.98
C SER A 18 -6.52 -13.40 16.70
N TRP A 19 -7.23 -12.26 16.60
CA TRP A 19 -8.08 -11.91 15.45
C TRP A 19 -7.36 -11.11 14.37
N SER A 20 -6.17 -10.58 14.64
CA SER A 20 -5.46 -9.71 13.70
C SER A 20 -5.19 -10.31 12.32
N PRO A 21 -4.87 -11.62 12.13
CA PRO A 21 -4.65 -12.15 10.77
C PRO A 21 -5.96 -12.24 9.98
N PHE A 22 -7.08 -12.52 10.66
CA PHE A 22 -8.40 -12.54 10.05
C PHE A 22 -8.81 -11.15 9.57
N VAL A 23 -8.77 -10.18 10.48
CA VAL A 23 -9.16 -8.79 10.21
C VAL A 23 -8.19 -8.15 9.19
N GLY A 24 -6.89 -8.40 9.32
CA GLY A 24 -5.87 -7.86 8.41
C GLY A 24 -6.09 -8.27 6.96
N MET A 25 -6.42 -9.53 6.70
CA MET A 25 -6.72 -10.02 5.34
C MET A 25 -7.98 -9.35 4.75
N PHE A 26 -9.02 -9.18 5.56
CA PHE A 26 -10.25 -8.51 5.12
C PHE A 26 -9.98 -7.05 4.76
N ILE A 27 -9.36 -6.30 5.67
CA ILE A 27 -9.06 -4.88 5.46
C ILE A 27 -8.13 -4.70 4.25
N ALA A 28 -7.12 -5.57 4.07
CA ALA A 28 -6.23 -5.52 2.92
C ALA A 28 -6.99 -5.65 1.58
N ARG A 29 -7.99 -6.54 1.49
CA ARG A 29 -8.78 -6.75 0.26
C ARG A 29 -9.64 -5.54 -0.09
N VAL A 30 -10.31 -4.94 0.88
CA VAL A 30 -11.18 -3.78 0.65
C VAL A 30 -10.40 -2.46 0.47
N SER A 31 -9.11 -2.45 0.82
CA SER A 31 -8.25 -1.26 0.77
C SER A 31 -7.38 -1.17 -0.49
N LYS A 32 -7.59 -2.03 -1.49
CA LYS A 32 -6.81 -2.01 -2.74
C LYS A 32 -6.93 -0.64 -3.43
N GLY A 33 -5.79 -0.02 -3.74
CA GLY A 33 -5.72 1.28 -4.43
C GLY A 33 -5.82 2.51 -3.53
N ARG A 34 -5.88 2.35 -2.20
CA ARG A 34 -5.81 3.46 -1.24
C ARG A 34 -4.36 3.81 -0.90
N SER A 35 -4.09 5.08 -0.61
CA SER A 35 -2.79 5.47 -0.06
C SER A 35 -2.64 4.93 1.37
N VAL A 36 -1.39 4.73 1.82
CA VAL A 36 -1.10 4.25 3.19
C VAL A 36 -1.70 5.20 4.24
N ARG A 37 -1.70 6.52 3.98
CA ARG A 37 -2.26 7.51 4.90
C ARG A 37 -3.77 7.37 5.04
N GLU A 38 -4.49 7.30 3.91
CA GLU A 38 -5.95 7.12 3.92
C GLU A 38 -6.34 5.80 4.58
N PHE A 39 -5.58 4.73 4.30
CA PHE A 39 -5.76 3.43 4.94
C PHE A 39 -5.63 3.52 6.47
N VAL A 40 -4.54 4.08 6.98
CA VAL A 40 -4.30 4.17 8.43
C VAL A 40 -5.37 5.02 9.11
N ILE A 41 -5.71 6.18 8.54
CA ILE A 41 -6.74 7.06 9.11
C ILE A 41 -8.10 6.36 9.10
N GLY A 42 -8.48 5.72 8.00
CA GLY A 42 -9.77 5.02 7.88
C GLY A 42 -9.90 3.86 8.88
N VAL A 43 -8.85 3.03 9.00
CA VAL A 43 -8.84 1.85 9.88
C VAL A 43 -8.82 2.25 11.37
N LEU A 44 -8.23 3.39 11.72
CA LEU A 44 -8.21 3.87 13.10
C LEU A 44 -9.48 4.63 13.47
N LEU A 45 -9.91 5.60 12.65
CA LEU A 45 -10.99 6.51 13.02
C LEU A 45 -12.38 5.88 12.90
N VAL A 46 -12.67 5.18 11.79
CA VAL A 46 -14.04 4.68 11.54
C VAL A 46 -14.47 3.66 12.61
N PRO A 47 -13.65 2.64 12.96
CA PRO A 47 -14.00 1.72 14.03
C PRO A 47 -14.02 2.41 15.40
N ALA A 48 -13.08 3.30 15.70
CA ALA A 48 -13.05 4.01 16.98
C ALA A 48 -14.30 4.85 17.22
N LEU A 49 -14.77 5.59 16.21
CA LEU A 49 -16.02 6.37 16.29
C LEU A 49 -17.24 5.48 16.43
N THR A 50 -17.26 4.35 15.72
CA THR A 50 -18.35 3.37 15.82
C THR A 50 -18.41 2.75 17.23
N SER A 51 -17.27 2.34 17.76
CA SER A 51 -17.15 1.85 19.14
C SER A 51 -17.53 2.92 20.16
N PHE A 52 -17.06 4.16 19.98
CA PHE A 52 -17.42 5.28 20.84
C PHE A 52 -18.94 5.47 20.89
N PHE A 53 -19.60 5.48 19.73
CA PHE A 53 -21.05 5.61 19.65
C PHE A 53 -21.76 4.43 20.33
N TRP A 54 -21.32 3.20 20.04
CA TRP A 54 -21.88 1.98 20.63
C TRP A 54 -21.81 1.96 22.15
N PHE A 55 -20.62 2.22 22.72
CA PHE A 55 -20.42 2.25 24.17
C PHE A 55 -21.13 3.44 24.83
N SER A 56 -21.19 4.60 24.16
CA SER A 56 -21.89 5.76 24.69
C SER A 56 -23.40 5.52 24.76
N VAL A 57 -23.99 4.92 23.72
CA VAL A 57 -25.43 4.64 23.69
C VAL A 57 -25.78 3.49 24.63
N LEU A 58 -25.20 2.30 24.45
CA LEU A 58 -25.58 1.12 25.25
C LEU A 58 -25.04 1.19 26.67
N GLY A 59 -23.75 1.48 26.84
CA GLY A 59 -23.13 1.61 28.16
C GLY A 59 -23.69 2.80 28.93
N GLY A 60 -23.92 3.93 28.27
CA GLY A 60 -24.58 5.09 28.88
C GLY A 60 -26.02 4.80 29.30
N THR A 61 -26.78 4.05 28.50
CA THR A 61 -28.15 3.64 28.86
C THR A 61 -28.16 2.70 30.06
N ALA A 62 -27.27 1.70 30.09
CA ALA A 62 -27.12 0.79 31.22
C ALA A 62 -26.75 1.55 32.51
N LEU A 63 -25.78 2.46 32.44
CA LEU A 63 -25.40 3.31 33.57
C LEU A 63 -26.53 4.22 34.03
N HIS A 64 -27.31 4.77 33.10
CA HIS A 64 -28.45 5.60 33.43
C HIS A 64 -29.53 4.81 34.17
N GLN A 65 -29.84 3.59 33.72
CA GLN A 65 -30.77 2.69 34.41
C GLN A 65 -30.28 2.31 35.81
N GLU A 66 -28.99 2.05 35.98
CA GLU A 66 -28.41 1.69 37.26
C GLU A 66 -28.41 2.85 38.26
N LEU A 67 -28.08 4.06 37.81
CA LEU A 67 -27.96 5.23 38.69
C LEU A 67 -29.31 5.88 39.04
N PHE A 68 -30.28 5.84 38.12
CA PHE A 68 -31.52 6.61 38.23
C PHE A 68 -32.80 5.78 38.11
N GLY A 69 -32.70 4.52 37.67
CA GLY A 69 -33.86 3.68 37.42
C GLY A 69 -34.33 2.94 38.69
N THR A 70 -35.51 3.30 39.19
CA THR A 70 -36.12 2.59 40.32
C THR A 70 -36.63 1.21 39.90
N GLY A 71 -36.04 0.14 40.44
CA GLY A 71 -36.44 -1.24 40.15
C GLY A 71 -35.89 -1.81 38.84
N THR A 72 -34.95 -1.13 38.18
CA THR A 72 -34.32 -1.55 36.92
C THR A 72 -32.83 -1.83 37.07
N SER A 73 -32.39 -2.18 38.29
CA SER A 73 -31.00 -2.52 38.59
C SER A 73 -30.52 -3.65 37.68
N LEU A 74 -29.39 -3.43 37.02
CA LEU A 74 -28.72 -4.45 36.20
C LEU A 74 -27.72 -5.25 37.04
N VAL A 75 -27.39 -4.75 38.24
CA VAL A 75 -26.60 -5.43 39.24
C VAL A 75 -27.53 -6.26 40.13
N GLY A 76 -27.19 -7.55 40.28
CA GLY A 76 -27.89 -8.48 41.18
C GLY A 76 -27.72 -8.10 42.66
N GLU A 77 -28.53 -8.70 43.53
CA GLU A 77 -28.50 -8.42 44.98
C GLU A 77 -27.14 -8.74 45.63
N ASP A 78 -26.37 -9.65 45.03
CA ASP A 78 -25.03 -10.04 45.44
C ASP A 78 -23.92 -9.12 44.87
N GLY A 79 -24.29 -8.08 44.13
CA GLY A 79 -23.36 -7.19 43.45
C GLY A 79 -22.82 -7.73 42.13
N SER A 80 -23.31 -8.89 41.66
CA SER A 80 -22.85 -9.51 40.40
C SER A 80 -23.62 -8.97 39.19
N VAL A 81 -23.00 -9.06 38.01
CA VAL A 81 -23.64 -8.75 36.73
C VAL A 81 -23.49 -9.97 35.82
N SER A 82 -24.61 -10.50 35.33
CA SER A 82 -24.56 -11.54 34.30
C SER A 82 -24.24 -10.91 32.95
N ALA A 83 -23.00 -11.07 32.50
CA ALA A 83 -22.53 -10.51 31.23
C ALA A 83 -23.35 -11.00 30.03
N GLU A 84 -23.89 -12.21 30.10
CA GLU A 84 -24.70 -12.84 29.07
C GLU A 84 -26.11 -12.24 28.98
N ASN A 85 -26.67 -11.81 30.12
CA ASN A 85 -28.05 -11.34 30.22
C ASN A 85 -28.17 -9.81 30.29
N ALA A 86 -27.09 -9.09 30.63
CA ALA A 86 -27.11 -7.65 30.90
C ALA A 86 -27.74 -6.83 29.75
N LEU A 87 -27.43 -7.16 28.49
CA LEU A 87 -28.02 -6.48 27.33
C LEU A 87 -29.55 -6.64 27.28
N PHE A 88 -30.03 -7.86 27.50
CA PHE A 88 -31.44 -8.20 27.41
C PHE A 88 -32.23 -7.63 28.59
N GLN A 89 -31.65 -7.65 29.79
CA GLN A 89 -32.22 -7.00 30.98
C GLN A 89 -32.34 -5.49 30.76
N MET A 90 -31.30 -4.85 30.23
CA MET A 90 -31.33 -3.42 29.89
C MET A 90 -32.44 -3.11 28.87
N PHE A 91 -32.59 -3.92 27.82
CA PHE A 91 -33.68 -3.73 26.85
C PHE A 91 -35.05 -3.96 27.45
N HIS A 92 -35.22 -4.93 28.35
CA HIS A 92 -36.50 -5.18 29.01
C HIS A 92 -37.03 -3.94 29.74
N ASN A 93 -36.13 -3.14 30.30
CA ASN A 93 -36.45 -1.91 31.02
C ASN A 93 -36.75 -0.71 30.11
N LEU A 94 -36.60 -0.84 28.79
CA LEU A 94 -36.87 0.22 27.81
C LEU A 94 -38.26 0.05 27.17
N PRO A 95 -38.91 1.16 26.75
CA PRO A 95 -40.12 1.09 25.96
C PRO A 95 -39.85 0.32 24.65
N GLY A 96 -40.61 -0.74 24.40
CA GLY A 96 -40.39 -1.61 23.23
C GLY A 96 -39.33 -2.70 23.44
N GLY A 97 -38.95 -3.01 24.68
CA GLY A 97 -37.92 -4.00 25.02
C GLY A 97 -38.05 -5.36 24.32
N VAL A 98 -39.27 -5.86 24.12
CA VAL A 98 -39.49 -7.12 23.38
C VAL A 98 -39.01 -7.03 21.93
N ILE A 99 -39.28 -5.90 21.26
CA ILE A 99 -38.85 -5.66 19.87
C ILE A 99 -37.34 -5.49 19.81
N LEU A 100 -36.76 -4.75 20.76
CA LEU A 100 -35.31 -4.57 20.86
C LEU A 100 -34.58 -5.90 21.08
N THR A 101 -35.08 -6.74 22.00
CA THR A 101 -34.55 -8.08 22.26
C THR A 101 -34.65 -8.99 21.04
N ALA A 102 -35.81 -9.02 20.37
CA ALA A 102 -35.97 -9.81 19.14
C ALA A 102 -35.01 -9.34 18.03
N GLY A 103 -34.87 -8.01 17.87
CA GLY A 103 -33.90 -7.41 16.95
C GLY A 103 -32.46 -7.75 17.30
N ALA A 104 -32.10 -7.75 18.59
CA ALA A 104 -30.77 -8.10 19.07
C ALA A 104 -30.42 -9.56 18.77
N VAL A 105 -31.34 -10.49 19.03
CA VAL A 105 -31.16 -11.92 18.73
C VAL A 105 -30.96 -12.13 17.22
N LEU A 106 -31.76 -11.47 16.40
CA LEU A 106 -31.62 -11.52 14.94
C LEU A 106 -30.24 -10.99 14.51
N LEU A 107 -29.84 -9.83 15.04
CA LEU A 107 -28.57 -9.18 14.72
C LEU A 107 -27.35 -10.00 15.18
N ILE A 108 -27.40 -10.61 16.37
CA ILE A 108 -26.37 -11.54 16.86
C ILE A 108 -26.29 -12.76 15.93
N THR A 109 -27.42 -13.30 15.50
CA THR A 109 -27.47 -14.46 14.59
C THR A 109 -26.85 -14.13 13.23
N VAL A 110 -27.20 -12.98 12.65
CA VAL A 110 -26.62 -12.51 11.38
C VAL A 110 -25.12 -12.29 11.53
N PHE A 111 -24.68 -11.59 12.59
CA PHE A 111 -23.26 -11.37 12.83
C PHE A 111 -22.50 -12.67 13.05
N PHE A 112 -23.08 -13.63 13.75
CA PHE A 112 -22.48 -14.94 13.95
C PHE A 112 -22.28 -15.67 12.61
N VAL A 113 -23.33 -15.75 11.78
CA VAL A 113 -23.26 -16.41 10.47
C VAL A 113 -22.26 -15.72 9.53
N THR A 114 -22.32 -14.39 9.42
CA THR A 114 -21.41 -13.63 8.55
C THR A 114 -19.95 -13.71 9.02
N SER A 115 -19.71 -13.69 10.33
CA SER A 115 -18.37 -13.80 10.90
C SER A 115 -17.81 -15.21 10.71
N ALA A 116 -18.63 -16.25 10.93
CA ALA A 116 -18.23 -17.64 10.71
C ALA A 116 -17.85 -17.90 9.24
N ASP A 117 -18.65 -17.39 8.30
CA ASP A 117 -18.36 -17.53 6.86
C ASP A 117 -17.06 -16.83 6.45
N SER A 118 -16.88 -15.59 6.90
CA SER A 118 -15.68 -14.81 6.62
C SER A 118 -14.44 -15.48 7.25
N GLY A 119 -14.55 -15.96 8.49
CA GLY A 119 -13.46 -16.65 9.20
C GLY A 119 -13.02 -17.93 8.46
N ALA A 120 -13.99 -18.74 8.03
CA ALA A 120 -13.73 -19.95 7.26
C ALA A 120 -13.09 -19.66 5.90
N LEU A 121 -13.47 -18.55 5.24
CA LEU A 121 -12.80 -18.09 4.03
C LEU A 121 -11.31 -17.84 4.29
N VAL A 122 -10.97 -17.06 5.31
CA VAL A 122 -9.56 -16.73 5.62
C VAL A 122 -8.75 -17.95 6.01
N LEU A 123 -9.29 -18.82 6.87
CA LEU A 123 -8.63 -20.09 7.23
C LEU A 123 -8.42 -20.97 5.99
N GLY A 124 -9.39 -20.99 5.08
CA GLY A 124 -9.27 -21.65 3.78
C GLY A 124 -8.13 -21.08 2.94
N MET A 125 -7.99 -19.76 2.84
CA MET A 125 -6.88 -19.12 2.11
C MET A 125 -5.53 -19.50 2.71
N LEU A 126 -5.39 -19.41 4.03
CA LEU A 126 -4.15 -19.77 4.74
C LEU A 126 -3.79 -21.25 4.56
N SER A 127 -4.79 -22.13 4.44
CA SER A 127 -4.60 -23.57 4.21
C SER A 127 -4.37 -23.94 2.75
N THR A 128 -4.48 -22.98 1.82
CA THR A 128 -4.39 -23.21 0.36
C THR A 128 -3.37 -22.31 -0.31
N ASN A 129 -2.27 -22.03 0.38
CA ASN A 129 -1.17 -21.20 -0.12
C ASN A 129 -1.61 -19.80 -0.57
N GLY A 130 -2.61 -19.22 0.11
CA GLY A 130 -3.12 -17.88 -0.18
C GLY A 130 -4.11 -17.82 -1.35
N SER A 131 -4.72 -18.94 -1.77
CA SER A 131 -5.76 -18.93 -2.82
C SER A 131 -6.88 -17.95 -2.43
N PRO A 132 -7.19 -16.92 -3.25
CA PRO A 132 -8.23 -15.95 -2.94
C PRO A 132 -9.64 -16.55 -2.82
N GLU A 133 -9.84 -17.70 -3.47
CA GLU A 133 -11.09 -18.48 -3.53
C GLU A 133 -10.76 -19.96 -3.19
N PRO A 134 -10.67 -20.33 -1.91
CA PRO A 134 -10.47 -21.72 -1.51
C PRO A 134 -11.71 -22.56 -1.82
N LYS A 135 -11.51 -23.85 -2.12
CA LYS A 135 -12.60 -24.79 -2.41
C LYS A 135 -13.60 -24.83 -1.26
N THR A 136 -14.90 -24.88 -1.57
CA THR A 136 -15.99 -24.83 -0.58
C THR A 136 -15.87 -25.88 0.53
N TRP A 137 -15.39 -27.10 0.22
CA TRP A 137 -15.22 -28.15 1.23
C TRP A 137 -14.17 -27.78 2.30
N ILE A 138 -13.14 -27.01 1.95
CA ILE A 138 -12.12 -26.52 2.90
C ILE A 138 -12.74 -25.48 3.84
N ARG A 139 -13.62 -24.62 3.31
CA ARG A 139 -14.37 -23.66 4.12
C ARG A 139 -15.30 -24.39 5.09
N VAL A 140 -16.07 -25.36 4.60
CA VAL A 140 -16.97 -26.19 5.44
C VAL A 140 -16.18 -26.92 6.53
N PHE A 141 -15.03 -27.50 6.19
CA PHE A 141 -14.15 -28.13 7.18
C PHE A 141 -13.77 -27.16 8.31
N TRP A 142 -13.31 -25.96 7.99
CA TRP A 142 -12.94 -24.97 9.01
C TRP A 142 -14.12 -24.45 9.83
N VAL A 143 -15.31 -24.30 9.23
CA VAL A 143 -16.54 -24.00 10.01
C VAL A 143 -16.84 -25.10 11.02
N LEU A 144 -16.77 -26.37 10.61
CA LEU A 144 -17.05 -27.50 11.49
C LEU A 144 -16.03 -27.62 12.61
N VAL A 145 -14.74 -27.43 12.31
CA VAL A 145 -13.68 -27.42 13.34
C VAL A 145 -13.90 -26.28 14.33
N ALA A 146 -14.18 -25.07 13.86
CA ALA A 146 -14.44 -23.92 14.73
C ALA A 146 -15.69 -24.13 15.60
N ALA A 147 -16.77 -24.69 15.04
CA ALA A 147 -17.98 -25.03 15.78
C ALA A 147 -17.71 -26.10 16.85
N ALA A 148 -16.94 -27.15 16.51
CA ALA A 148 -16.55 -28.19 17.46
C ALA A 148 -15.69 -27.62 18.61
N THR A 149 -14.75 -26.71 18.31
CA THR A 149 -13.96 -26.02 19.34
C THR A 149 -14.84 -25.14 20.22
N ALA A 150 -15.76 -24.37 19.64
CA ALA A 150 -16.68 -23.51 20.40
C ALA A 150 -17.56 -24.34 21.35
N ILE A 151 -18.17 -25.42 20.85
CA ILE A 151 -18.97 -26.36 21.66
C ILE A 151 -18.11 -26.95 22.78
N SER A 152 -16.88 -27.39 22.47
CA SER A 152 -15.97 -27.96 23.47
C SER A 152 -15.65 -26.96 24.58
N LEU A 153 -15.39 -25.70 24.25
CA LEU A 153 -15.09 -24.65 25.24
C LEU A 153 -16.30 -24.33 26.13
N VAL A 154 -17.50 -24.28 25.55
CA VAL A 154 -18.73 -24.07 26.32
C VAL A 154 -18.99 -25.24 27.27
N VAL A 155 -18.81 -26.47 26.80
CA VAL A 155 -19.01 -27.69 27.61
C VAL A 155 -17.97 -27.79 28.74
N ILE A 156 -16.70 -27.52 28.45
CA ILE A 156 -15.61 -27.58 29.45
C ILE A 156 -15.77 -26.47 30.48
N GLY A 157 -16.10 -25.25 30.04
CA GLY A 157 -16.22 -24.11 30.93
C GLY A 157 -17.49 -24.11 31.79
N GLY A 158 -18.56 -24.78 31.36
CA GLY A 158 -19.79 -24.92 32.14
C GLY A 158 -20.34 -23.55 32.57
N SER A 159 -20.51 -23.34 33.88
CA SER A 159 -20.95 -22.07 34.47
C SER A 159 -19.92 -20.94 34.33
N GLU A 160 -18.65 -21.25 34.08
CA GLU A 160 -17.55 -20.30 33.85
C GLU A 160 -17.04 -20.33 32.40
N SER A 161 -17.94 -20.61 31.45
CA SER A 161 -17.61 -20.66 30.01
C SER A 161 -16.87 -19.42 29.52
N LEU A 162 -17.20 -18.23 30.03
CA LEU A 162 -16.50 -17.00 29.72
C LEU A 162 -15.01 -17.05 30.12
N SER A 163 -14.71 -17.52 31.34
CA SER A 163 -13.34 -17.63 31.85
C SER A 163 -12.49 -18.60 31.02
N ALA A 164 -13.09 -19.73 30.62
CA ALA A 164 -12.44 -20.71 29.76
C ALA A 164 -12.07 -20.11 28.39
N ILE A 165 -13.01 -19.38 27.77
CA ILE A 165 -12.78 -18.70 26.47
C ILE A 165 -11.71 -17.61 26.61
N GLN A 166 -11.74 -16.81 27.67
CA GLN A 166 -10.73 -15.76 27.93
C GLN A 166 -9.33 -16.35 28.08
N THR A 167 -9.20 -17.44 28.82
CA THR A 167 -7.91 -18.11 29.05
C THR A 167 -7.30 -18.62 27.75
N VAL A 168 -8.10 -19.30 26.91
CA VAL A 168 -7.63 -19.82 25.62
C VAL A 168 -7.26 -18.68 24.66
N ALA A 169 -8.01 -17.58 24.67
CA ALA A 169 -7.66 -16.39 23.87
C ALA A 169 -6.30 -15.82 24.26
N ILE A 170 -6.00 -15.69 25.55
CA ILE A 170 -4.70 -15.19 26.03
C ILE A 170 -3.57 -16.17 25.66
N LEU A 171 -3.77 -17.48 25.87
CA LEU A 171 -2.78 -18.51 25.57
C LEU A 171 -2.42 -18.57 24.08
N THR A 172 -3.41 -18.40 23.21
CA THR A 172 -3.19 -18.41 21.74
C THR A 172 -2.57 -17.10 21.24
N ALA A 173 -2.88 -15.97 21.89
CA ALA A 173 -2.34 -14.68 21.51
C ALA A 173 -0.85 -14.52 21.81
N LEU A 174 -0.34 -15.16 22.88
CA LEU A 174 1.06 -15.03 23.28
C LEU A 174 2.04 -15.43 22.17
N PRO A 175 2.00 -16.65 21.57
CA PRO A 175 2.90 -16.99 20.47
C PRO A 175 2.63 -16.13 19.23
N PHE A 176 1.37 -15.75 18.99
CA PHE A 176 1.01 -14.93 17.84
C PHE A 176 1.52 -13.48 17.96
N SER A 177 1.67 -12.96 19.17
CA SER A 177 2.25 -11.63 19.41
C SER A 177 3.68 -11.52 18.87
N ILE A 178 4.48 -12.60 18.99
CA ILE A 178 5.83 -12.68 18.42
C ILE A 178 5.75 -12.57 16.89
N VAL A 179 4.78 -13.26 16.28
CA VAL A 179 4.56 -13.19 14.83
C VAL A 179 4.20 -11.76 14.41
N ILE A 180 3.34 -11.06 15.16
CA ILE A 180 2.99 -9.65 14.87
C ILE A 180 4.23 -8.75 14.93
N VAL A 181 5.08 -8.90 15.94
CA VAL A 181 6.32 -8.11 16.04
C VAL A 181 7.23 -8.37 14.83
N LEU A 182 7.39 -9.63 14.43
CA LEU A 182 8.14 -9.98 13.22
C LEU A 182 7.51 -9.40 11.94
N MET A 183 6.18 -9.38 11.85
CA MET A 183 5.45 -8.75 10.74
C MET A 183 5.67 -7.23 10.71
N CYS A 184 5.68 -6.54 11.86
CA CYS A 184 5.99 -5.11 11.93
C CYS A 184 7.41 -4.82 11.43
N ILE A 185 8.39 -5.62 11.85
CA ILE A 185 9.78 -5.50 11.38
C ILE A 185 9.88 -5.75 9.86
N SER A 186 9.19 -6.78 9.36
CA SER A 186 9.14 -7.11 7.94
C SER A 186 8.50 -5.98 7.12
N LEU A 187 7.37 -5.45 7.57
CA LEU A 187 6.67 -4.34 6.94
C LEU A 187 7.55 -3.07 6.89
N TYR A 188 8.21 -2.75 8.00
CA TYR A 188 9.13 -1.61 8.04
C TYR A 188 10.28 -1.76 7.03
N LYS A 189 10.87 -2.96 6.92
CA LYS A 189 11.91 -3.24 5.92
C LYS A 189 11.37 -3.11 4.50
N ALA A 190 10.21 -3.69 4.21
CA ALA A 190 9.59 -3.65 2.89
C ALA A 190 9.28 -2.21 2.45
N LEU A 191 8.62 -1.42 3.31
CA LEU A 191 8.30 -0.02 3.04
C LEU A 191 9.55 0.85 2.90
N SER A 192 10.60 0.57 3.68
CA SER A 192 11.89 1.28 3.57
C SER A 192 12.57 1.03 2.23
N VAL A 193 12.50 -0.21 1.72
CA VAL A 193 13.03 -0.56 0.39
C VAL A 193 12.21 0.13 -0.70
N GLU A 194 10.88 0.05 -0.63
CA GLU A 194 9.98 0.68 -1.59
C GLU A 194 10.16 2.20 -1.63
N HIS A 195 10.27 2.84 -0.47
CA HIS A 195 10.51 4.29 -0.37
C HIS A 195 11.84 4.68 -1.03
N ARG A 196 12.91 3.89 -0.82
CA ARG A 196 14.21 4.12 -1.48
C ARG A 196 14.12 3.97 -3.00
N LEU A 197 13.36 2.99 -3.49
CA LEU A 197 13.12 2.80 -4.92
C LEU A 197 12.33 3.96 -5.53
N PHE A 198 11.28 4.41 -4.84
CA PHE A 198 10.46 5.55 -5.25
C PHE A 198 11.29 6.84 -5.35
N VAL A 199 12.11 7.15 -4.35
CA VAL A 199 12.99 8.33 -4.35
C VAL A 199 14.03 8.24 -5.48
N ARG A 200 14.56 7.05 -5.78
CA ARG A 200 15.49 6.85 -6.91
C ARG A 200 14.81 7.06 -8.26
N ALA A 201 13.58 6.56 -8.43
CA ALA A 201 12.79 6.76 -9.64
C ALA A 201 12.48 8.25 -9.85
N GLN A 202 12.09 8.96 -8.79
CA GLN A 202 11.82 10.39 -8.86
C GLN A 202 13.07 11.20 -9.25
N ARG A 203 14.25 10.86 -8.69
CA ARG A 203 15.52 11.49 -9.06
C ARG A 203 15.90 11.22 -10.52
N ARG A 204 15.62 10.02 -11.03
CA ARG A 204 15.86 9.69 -12.44
C ARG A 204 14.99 10.52 -13.37
N ASN A 205 13.71 10.67 -13.06
CA ASN A 205 12.80 11.49 -13.85
C ASN A 205 13.20 12.96 -13.83
N ALA A 206 13.56 13.50 -12.65
CA ALA A 206 14.06 14.87 -12.53
C ALA A 206 15.35 15.10 -13.32
N ARG A 207 16.25 14.10 -13.39
CA ARG A 207 17.46 14.18 -14.22
C ARG A 207 17.13 14.23 -15.71
N HIS A 208 16.21 13.39 -16.19
CA HIS A 208 15.81 13.43 -17.60
C HIS A 208 15.16 14.75 -18.00
N GLU A 209 14.40 15.38 -17.10
CA GLU A 209 13.81 16.71 -17.35
C GLU A 209 14.88 17.82 -17.41
N ILE A 210 15.90 17.75 -16.54
CA ILE A 210 17.07 18.65 -16.58
C ILE A 210 17.91 18.41 -17.84
N GLU A 211 18.16 17.15 -18.21
CA GLU A 211 18.91 16.80 -19.43
C GLU A 211 18.20 17.30 -20.69
N ALA A 212 16.87 17.11 -20.78
CA ALA A 212 16.08 17.59 -21.91
C ALA A 212 16.11 19.13 -22.02
N SER A 213 15.94 19.83 -20.91
CA SER A 213 15.99 21.30 -20.89
C SER A 213 17.40 21.87 -21.14
N LEU A 214 18.46 21.19 -20.70
CA LEU A 214 19.83 21.56 -21.04
C LEU A 214 20.12 21.35 -22.52
N ALA A 215 19.68 20.22 -23.10
CA ALA A 215 19.89 19.93 -24.51
C ALA A 215 19.27 21.01 -25.40
N GLU A 216 18.02 21.42 -25.11
CA GLU A 216 17.34 22.51 -25.82
C GLU A 216 18.08 23.85 -25.68
N GLN A 217 18.47 24.24 -24.46
CA GLN A 217 19.20 25.50 -24.24
C GLN A 217 20.60 25.53 -24.87
N ILE A 218 21.30 24.39 -24.91
CA ILE A 218 22.62 24.31 -25.55
C ILE A 218 22.45 24.44 -27.06
N ASP A 219 21.46 23.78 -27.65
CA ASP A 219 21.22 23.80 -29.09
C ASP A 219 20.91 25.23 -29.58
N ASP A 220 20.01 25.94 -28.90
CA ASP A 220 19.66 27.34 -29.21
C ASP A 220 20.89 28.26 -29.15
N ARG A 221 21.72 28.09 -28.12
CA ARG A 221 22.83 28.98 -27.82
C ARG A 221 24.06 28.69 -28.68
N VAL A 222 24.25 27.44 -29.09
CA VAL A 222 25.23 27.07 -30.11
C VAL A 222 24.82 27.64 -31.45
N ASN A 223 23.55 27.53 -31.85
CA ASN A 223 23.06 28.13 -33.09
C ASN A 223 23.23 29.65 -33.13
N GLU A 224 22.92 30.34 -32.02
CA GLU A 224 23.08 31.79 -31.91
C GLU A 224 24.55 32.22 -31.99
N LEU A 225 25.45 31.56 -31.25
CA LEU A 225 26.89 31.87 -31.25
C LEU A 225 27.57 31.52 -32.57
N VAL A 226 27.14 30.46 -33.24
CA VAL A 226 27.64 30.08 -34.57
C VAL A 226 27.16 31.09 -35.62
N ALA A 227 25.90 31.51 -35.57
CA ALA A 227 25.37 32.52 -36.49
C ALA A 227 26.12 33.86 -36.36
N GLU A 228 26.24 34.42 -35.15
CA GLU A 228 26.97 35.69 -34.94
C GLU A 228 28.46 35.56 -35.25
N GLY A 229 29.11 34.48 -34.77
CA GLY A 229 30.56 34.34 -34.89
C GLY A 229 31.06 34.00 -36.29
N VAL A 230 30.27 33.27 -37.08
CA VAL A 230 30.61 32.95 -38.47
C VAL A 230 30.34 34.14 -39.36
N GLU A 231 29.20 34.81 -39.20
CA GLU A 231 28.85 35.96 -40.06
C GLU A 231 29.82 37.13 -39.85
N GLU A 232 30.17 37.49 -38.62
CA GLU A 232 31.10 38.59 -38.35
C GLU A 232 32.53 38.28 -38.86
N ARG A 233 33.00 37.04 -38.71
CA ARG A 233 34.35 36.65 -39.18
C ARG A 233 34.43 36.44 -40.68
N VAL A 234 33.40 35.88 -41.31
CA VAL A 234 33.34 35.72 -42.77
C VAL A 234 33.23 37.09 -43.41
N THR A 235 32.38 37.98 -42.90
CA THR A 235 32.20 39.33 -43.46
C THR A 235 33.44 40.21 -43.25
N ALA A 236 34.13 40.12 -42.11
CA ALA A 236 35.38 40.84 -41.89
C ALA A 236 36.55 40.28 -42.72
N ALA A 237 36.70 38.95 -42.81
CA ALA A 237 37.80 38.35 -43.56
C ALA A 237 37.60 38.46 -45.08
N VAL A 238 36.36 38.41 -45.57
CA VAL A 238 36.04 38.54 -47.00
C VAL A 238 35.92 40.01 -47.40
N GLY A 239 35.31 40.86 -46.55
CA GLY A 239 35.15 42.28 -46.82
C GLY A 239 36.46 43.08 -46.81
N GLU A 240 37.47 42.66 -46.04
CA GLU A 240 38.79 43.32 -46.03
C GLU A 240 39.69 42.83 -47.19
N HIS A 241 39.35 41.73 -47.85
CA HIS A 241 40.07 41.21 -49.03
C HIS A 241 39.38 41.48 -50.38
N LEU A 242 38.15 41.97 -50.36
CA LEU A 242 37.40 42.42 -51.54
C LEU A 242 37.10 43.91 -51.44
N ASP A 243 38.13 44.73 -51.60
CA ASP A 243 37.94 46.02 -52.25
C ASP A 243 38.85 46.05 -53.50
N GLU A 244 38.22 46.42 -54.62
CA GLU A 244 38.69 46.40 -56.01
C GLU A 244 38.63 45.05 -56.79
N HIS A 245 37.61 44.98 -57.66
CA HIS A 245 37.43 44.09 -58.83
C HIS A 245 37.02 42.63 -58.57
N LEU A 246 35.73 42.32 -58.78
CA LEU A 246 35.20 41.55 -59.92
C LEU A 246 33.81 40.98 -59.62
N ASP A 247 32.87 41.31 -60.51
CA ASP A 247 31.45 40.97 -60.46
C ASP A 247 31.17 39.61 -61.14
N GLY A 248 30.21 38.85 -60.59
CA GLY A 248 29.50 37.73 -61.24
C GLY A 248 30.12 36.32 -61.20
N GLN A 249 31.42 36.14 -61.52
CA GLN A 249 32.02 34.78 -61.53
C GLN A 249 32.63 34.38 -60.17
N LEU A 250 33.05 35.37 -59.38
CA LEU A 250 33.63 35.14 -58.07
C LEU A 250 32.55 34.75 -57.07
N GLU A 251 31.35 35.32 -57.14
CA GLU A 251 30.24 35.04 -56.21
C GLU A 251 29.83 33.56 -56.25
N ALA A 252 29.64 32.97 -57.43
CA ALA A 252 29.28 31.55 -57.55
C ALA A 252 30.41 30.61 -57.11
N ALA A 253 31.67 30.95 -57.41
CA ALA A 253 32.83 30.17 -56.97
C ALA A 253 33.10 30.32 -55.46
N LEU A 254 32.80 31.50 -54.90
CA LEU A 254 32.92 31.80 -53.48
C LEU A 254 31.81 31.12 -52.69
N GLU A 255 30.58 31.14 -53.20
CA GLU A 255 29.44 30.42 -52.63
C GLU A 255 29.73 28.92 -52.63
N GLU A 256 30.21 28.33 -53.74
CA GLU A 256 30.58 26.91 -53.79
C GLU A 256 31.76 26.56 -52.87
N ALA A 257 32.75 27.44 -52.72
CA ALA A 257 33.90 27.22 -51.85
C ALA A 257 33.54 27.35 -50.35
N VAL A 258 32.68 28.32 -50.01
CA VAL A 258 32.14 28.49 -48.66
C VAL A 258 31.25 27.32 -48.30
N ASP A 259 30.37 26.88 -49.20
CA ASP A 259 29.47 25.76 -48.94
C ASP A 259 30.27 24.47 -48.68
N LYS A 260 31.30 24.19 -49.50
CA LYS A 260 32.22 23.06 -49.27
C LYS A 260 33.02 23.17 -47.97
N ALA A 261 33.46 24.37 -47.61
CA ALA A 261 34.24 24.59 -46.39
C ALA A 261 33.37 24.46 -45.13
N VAL A 262 32.13 24.95 -45.19
CA VAL A 262 31.12 24.82 -44.14
C VAL A 262 30.71 23.35 -44.01
N GLU A 263 30.40 22.67 -45.10
CA GLU A 263 30.02 21.26 -45.10
C GLU A 263 31.13 20.38 -44.51
N ALA A 264 32.38 20.57 -44.91
CA ALA A 264 33.51 19.84 -44.35
C ALA A 264 33.74 20.11 -42.85
N LYS A 265 33.50 21.35 -42.39
CA LYS A 265 33.63 21.73 -40.98
C LYS A 265 32.48 21.20 -40.12
N VAL A 266 31.26 21.21 -40.66
CA VAL A 266 30.08 20.62 -40.02
C VAL A 266 30.25 19.11 -39.93
N GLU A 267 30.74 18.45 -40.98
CA GLU A 267 31.00 17.00 -40.97
C GLU A 267 32.06 16.64 -39.92
N GLU A 268 33.17 17.39 -39.82
CA GLU A 268 34.20 17.18 -38.78
C GLU A 268 33.64 17.39 -37.35
N ALA A 269 32.76 18.38 -37.17
CA ALA A 269 32.15 18.67 -35.87
C ALA A 269 31.12 17.60 -35.48
N VAL A 270 30.32 17.13 -36.44
CA VAL A 270 29.34 16.05 -36.26
C VAL A 270 30.06 14.73 -35.97
N GLU A 271 31.14 14.41 -36.69
CA GLU A 271 31.93 13.19 -36.46
C GLU A 271 32.54 13.18 -35.05
N LYS A 272 33.12 14.29 -34.59
CA LYS A 272 33.61 14.42 -33.19
C LYS A 272 32.50 14.26 -32.16
N ALA A 273 31.33 14.86 -32.39
CA ALA A 273 30.20 14.75 -31.49
C ALA A 273 29.65 13.30 -31.45
N VAL A 274 29.59 12.63 -32.60
CA VAL A 274 29.19 11.22 -32.70
C VAL A 274 30.19 10.31 -31.99
N ASP A 275 31.49 10.54 -32.13
CA ASP A 275 32.53 9.79 -31.42
C ASP A 275 32.45 9.98 -29.90
N GLU A 276 32.18 11.20 -29.44
CA GLU A 276 32.02 11.49 -28.01
C GLU A 276 30.77 10.79 -27.43
N VAL A 277 29.67 10.79 -28.18
CA VAL A 277 28.45 10.05 -27.83
C VAL A 277 28.70 8.54 -27.86
N ALA A 278 29.43 8.01 -28.84
CA ALA A 278 29.77 6.60 -28.93
C ALA A 278 30.60 6.13 -27.73
N LEU A 279 31.59 6.93 -27.31
CA LEU A 279 32.37 6.67 -26.09
C LEU A 279 31.50 6.64 -24.83
N GLN A 280 30.50 7.53 -24.73
CA GLN A 280 29.53 7.51 -23.64
C GLN A 280 28.61 6.28 -23.67
N VAL A 281 28.18 5.84 -24.86
CA VAL A 281 27.38 4.63 -25.05
C VAL A 281 28.18 3.38 -24.65
N ASP A 282 29.45 3.30 -25.02
CA ASP A 282 30.34 2.19 -24.65
C ASP A 282 30.59 2.15 -23.14
N ALA A 283 30.84 3.32 -22.52
CA ALA A 283 30.98 3.43 -21.07
C ALA A 283 29.70 2.97 -20.33
N ASN A 284 28.53 3.36 -20.84
CA ASN A 284 27.25 2.93 -20.30
C ASN A 284 26.99 1.43 -20.53
N THR A 285 27.40 0.87 -21.67
CA THR A 285 27.26 -0.55 -21.99
C THR A 285 28.14 -1.39 -21.07
N ALA A 286 29.39 -0.98 -20.84
CA ALA A 286 30.29 -1.62 -19.87
C ALA A 286 29.74 -1.56 -18.43
N ALA A 287 29.13 -0.44 -18.04
CA ALA A 287 28.46 -0.31 -16.75
C ALA A 287 27.25 -1.26 -16.62
N ILE A 288 26.46 -1.42 -17.70
CA ILE A 288 25.34 -2.37 -17.76
C ILE A 288 25.84 -3.81 -17.66
N GLU A 289 26.94 -4.17 -18.34
CA GLU A 289 27.54 -5.51 -18.23
C GLU A 289 28.10 -5.80 -16.83
N GLN A 290 28.73 -4.82 -16.17
CA GLN A 290 29.12 -4.95 -14.77
C GLN A 290 27.92 -5.16 -13.83
N ILE A 291 26.83 -4.42 -14.04
CA ILE A 291 25.59 -4.62 -13.29
C ILE A 291 25.04 -6.03 -13.54
N ARG A 292 25.06 -6.51 -14.78
CA ARG A 292 24.59 -7.85 -15.19
C ARG A 292 25.46 -8.98 -14.61
N ALA A 293 26.77 -8.76 -14.50
CA ALA A 293 27.70 -9.68 -13.87
C ALA A 293 27.46 -9.81 -12.35
N VAL A 294 27.03 -8.73 -11.70
CA VAL A 294 26.69 -8.71 -10.27
C VAL A 294 25.29 -9.27 -9.98
N THR A 295 24.33 -9.13 -10.90
CA THR A 295 22.93 -9.53 -10.67
C THR A 295 22.56 -10.91 -11.20
N GLY A 296 23.42 -11.56 -11.98
CA GLY A 296 23.06 -12.80 -12.68
C GLY A 296 21.96 -12.56 -13.73
N SER A 297 21.87 -13.45 -14.71
CA SER A 297 20.99 -13.30 -15.87
C SER A 297 19.50 -13.22 -15.50
N ILE A 298 18.97 -12.01 -15.29
CA ILE A 298 17.53 -11.76 -15.33
C ILE A 298 17.11 -11.88 -16.81
N PRO A 299 16.18 -12.79 -17.17
CA PRO A 299 15.73 -12.92 -18.54
C PRO A 299 15.01 -11.64 -18.98
N VAL A 300 15.46 -11.09 -20.12
CA VAL A 300 14.82 -9.94 -20.78
C VAL A 300 13.53 -10.42 -21.44
N VAL A 301 12.38 -10.00 -20.92
CA VAL A 301 11.08 -10.25 -21.56
C VAL A 301 10.99 -9.35 -22.80
N LYS A 302 10.87 -9.94 -23.99
CA LYS A 302 10.70 -9.17 -25.23
C LYS A 302 9.28 -8.58 -25.27
N PRO A 303 9.08 -7.36 -25.79
CA PRO A 303 7.76 -6.72 -25.88
C PRO A 303 6.72 -7.56 -26.66
N GLN A 304 7.18 -8.42 -27.58
CA GLN A 304 6.34 -9.26 -28.42
C GLN A 304 5.85 -10.54 -27.72
N ASP A 305 6.49 -10.92 -26.61
CA ASP A 305 6.12 -12.08 -25.79
C ASP A 305 5.12 -11.71 -24.67
N VAL A 306 4.79 -10.42 -24.55
CA VAL A 306 3.72 -9.95 -23.66
C VAL A 306 2.38 -10.25 -24.33
N LYS A 307 1.89 -11.48 -24.17
CA LYS A 307 0.48 -11.79 -24.42
C LYS A 307 -0.36 -10.79 -23.64
N GLN A 308 -1.25 -10.08 -24.32
CA GLN A 308 -2.31 -9.28 -23.68
C GLN A 308 -2.95 -10.12 -22.58
N THR A 309 -2.77 -9.69 -21.33
CA THR A 309 -3.46 -10.28 -20.20
C THR A 309 -4.95 -9.91 -20.29
N PRO A 310 -5.87 -10.80 -19.92
CA PRO A 310 -7.31 -10.57 -20.02
C PRO A 310 -7.81 -9.72 -18.84
N TRP A 311 -7.19 -8.57 -18.60
CA TRP A 311 -7.61 -7.59 -17.58
C TRP A 311 -8.09 -6.30 -18.22
N ASN A 312 -8.90 -6.44 -19.28
CA ASN A 312 -9.80 -5.36 -19.71
C ASN A 312 -11.12 -5.96 -20.20
N LYS A 313 -11.88 -6.50 -19.24
CA LYS A 313 -13.34 -6.54 -19.19
C LYS A 313 -13.77 -6.44 -17.73
#